data_AF-A0A7J6QF98-F1
#
_entry.id   AF-A0A7J6QF98-F1
#
_cell.length_a   1.000
_cell.length_b   1.000
_cell.length_c   1.000
_cell.angle_alpha   90.00
_cell.angle_beta   90.00
_cell.angle_gamma   90.00
#
_symmetry.space_group_name_H-M   'P 1'
#
loop_
_entity.id
_entity.type
_entity.pdbx_description
1 polymer ?
#
loop_
_entity_poly.entity_id
_entity_poly.type
_entity_poly.pdbx_seq_one_letter_code
_entity_poly.pdbx_strand_id
1 'polypeptide(L)'
;MASTIISIKAREILDSRGNPTVEVDLTTKDGMFRAACPSGASTGEFEALELRDGDKARYQGKGVLKAIANVEKVIAPALIGKDVTDQAGIDKFMVQELDGTQNEWGWCKAKLGANAILAVSMAVCRAGAAASNMPLY
;
A
#
# COMPACT_ATOMS: atom_id res chain seq x y z
N MET A 1 -9.45 -21.46 10.61
CA MET A 1 -10.03 -20.96 9.34
C MET A 1 -9.26 -19.73 8.93
N ALA A 2 -8.70 -19.71 7.71
CA ALA A 2 -8.02 -18.55 7.15
C ALA A 2 -8.82 -17.25 7.34
N SER A 3 -8.12 -16.15 7.58
CA SER A 3 -8.73 -14.82 7.65
C SER A 3 -8.55 -14.17 6.30
N THR A 4 -9.66 -13.88 5.63
CA THR A 4 -9.63 -13.33 4.28
C THR A 4 -9.91 -11.83 4.29
N ILE A 5 -9.37 -11.15 3.28
CA ILE A 5 -9.58 -9.71 3.09
C ILE A 5 -11.04 -9.46 2.70
N ILE A 6 -11.76 -8.67 3.51
CA ILE A 6 -13.16 -8.28 3.27
C ILE A 6 -13.21 -6.93 2.55
N SER A 7 -12.41 -5.96 3.00
CA SER A 7 -12.35 -4.64 2.36
C SER A 7 -11.02 -3.96 2.63
N ILE A 8 -10.60 -3.12 1.69
CA ILE A 8 -9.45 -2.23 1.83
C ILE A 8 -9.93 -0.82 1.48
N LYS A 9 -9.62 0.16 2.34
CA LYS A 9 -9.89 1.58 2.10
C LYS A 9 -8.62 2.37 2.31
N ALA A 10 -8.45 3.47 1.57
CA ALA A 10 -7.30 4.34 1.70
C ALA A 10 -7.72 5.79 1.94
N ARG A 11 -6.85 6.56 2.60
CA ARG A 11 -7.06 7.99 2.83
C ARG A 11 -5.74 8.76 2.82
N GLU A 12 -5.86 10.06 2.59
CA GLU A 12 -4.74 11.01 2.68
C GLU A 12 -4.62 11.49 4.12
N ILE A 13 -3.45 11.31 4.73
CA ILE A 13 -3.09 11.88 6.03
C ILE A 13 -1.82 12.72 5.90
N LEU A 14 -1.36 13.36 6.97
CA LEU A 14 -0.11 14.13 6.98
C LEU A 14 1.00 13.39 7.73
N ASP A 15 2.21 13.41 7.17
CA ASP A 15 3.43 12.93 7.82
C ASP A 15 3.95 13.92 8.88
N SER A 16 5.03 13.56 9.57
CA SER A 16 5.65 14.40 10.60
C SER A 16 6.18 15.76 10.11
N ARG A 17 6.28 15.94 8.79
CA ARG A 17 6.73 17.17 8.12
C ARG A 17 5.56 17.94 7.48
N GLY A 18 4.32 17.51 7.73
CA GLY A 18 3.11 18.11 7.17
C GLY A 18 2.89 17.83 5.68
N ASN A 19 3.58 16.84 5.09
CA ASN A 19 3.33 16.44 3.71
C ASN A 19 2.29 15.30 3.65
N PRO A 20 1.45 15.24 2.61
CA PRO A 20 0.52 14.14 2.43
C PRO A 20 1.19 12.76 2.37
N THR A 21 0.56 11.74 2.93
CA THR A 21 0.93 10.34 2.76
C THR A 21 -0.30 9.43 2.79
N VAL A 22 -0.11 8.18 2.38
CA VAL A 22 -1.18 7.17 2.25
C VAL A 22 -1.33 6.41 3.56
N GLU A 23 -2.56 6.32 4.05
CA GLU A 23 -2.98 5.42 5.12
C GLU A 23 -4.03 4.44 4.59
N VAL A 24 -3.88 3.16 4.93
CA VAL A 24 -4.76 2.07 4.53
C VAL A 24 -5.39 1.42 5.76
N ASP A 25 -6.69 1.18 5.67
CA ASP A 25 -7.46 0.32 6.57
C ASP A 25 -7.85 -0.96 5.82
N LEU A 26 -7.37 -2.10 6.31
CA LEU A 26 -7.75 -3.43 5.83
C LEU A 26 -8.67 -4.09 6.86
N THR A 27 -9.79 -4.63 6.42
CA THR A 27 -10.75 -5.32 7.30
C THR A 27 -10.82 -6.80 6.97
N THR A 28 -10.79 -7.62 8.01
CA THR A 28 -11.12 -9.06 7.97
C THR A 28 -12.19 -9.37 9.00
N LYS A 29 -12.54 -10.64 9.18
CA LYS A 29 -13.41 -11.08 10.28
C LYS A 29 -12.80 -10.84 11.68
N ASP A 30 -11.47 -10.72 11.76
CA ASP A 30 -10.74 -10.58 13.02
C ASP A 30 -10.58 -9.12 13.45
N GLY A 31 -10.94 -8.16 12.58
CA GLY A 31 -10.91 -6.73 12.89
C GLY A 31 -10.48 -5.85 11.72
N MET A 32 -10.16 -4.61 12.05
CA MET A 32 -9.62 -3.61 11.13
C MET A 32 -8.16 -3.32 11.48
N PHE A 33 -7.29 -3.39 10.49
CA PHE A 33 -5.84 -3.28 10.59
C PHE A 33 -5.35 -2.10 9.77
N ARG A 34 -4.73 -1.14 10.45
CA ARG A 34 -4.31 0.14 9.87
C ARG A 34 -2.81 0.19 9.61
N ALA A 35 -2.44 0.82 8.51
CA ALA A 35 -1.05 1.07 8.15
C ALA A 35 -0.89 2.41 7.43
N ALA A 36 0.02 3.27 7.91
CA ALA A 36 0.44 4.48 7.21
C ALA A 36 1.81 4.27 6.59
N CYS A 37 1.97 4.63 5.32
CA CYS A 37 3.27 4.60 4.67
C CYS A 37 4.09 5.83 5.08
N PRO A 38 5.37 5.69 5.48
CA PRO A 38 6.24 6.85 5.62
C PRO A 38 6.47 7.50 4.25
N SER A 39 6.71 8.81 4.25
CA SER A 39 7.07 9.54 3.04
C SER A 39 8.46 9.12 2.55
N GLY A 40 8.58 8.84 1.25
CA GLY A 40 9.88 8.71 0.60
C GLY A 40 10.48 10.08 0.25
N ALA A 41 11.69 10.05 -0.30
CA ALA A 41 12.32 11.17 -1.02
C ALA A 41 12.92 10.65 -2.35
N SER A 42 12.31 9.59 -2.90
CA SER A 42 12.86 8.80 -4.00
C SER A 42 12.73 9.58 -5.31
N THR A 43 13.84 10.21 -5.72
CA THR A 43 14.04 10.81 -7.04
C THR A 43 15.10 10.04 -7.85
N GLY A 44 15.57 8.90 -7.33
CA GLY A 44 16.66 8.12 -7.90
C GLY A 44 16.19 7.01 -8.85
N GLU A 45 17.09 6.54 -9.71
CA GLU A 45 16.80 5.53 -10.72
C GLU A 45 16.72 4.10 -10.17
N PHE A 46 17.23 3.86 -8.95
CA PHE A 46 17.37 2.54 -8.34
C PHE A 46 16.19 2.15 -7.45
N GLU A 47 15.54 3.14 -6.84
CA GLU A 47 14.59 2.92 -5.75
C GLU A 47 13.18 2.61 -6.26
N ALA A 48 12.35 2.07 -5.36
CA ALA A 48 10.91 2.04 -5.61
C ALA A 48 10.35 3.48 -5.57
N LEU A 49 9.45 3.80 -6.50
CA LEU A 49 8.97 5.14 -6.72
C LEU A 49 7.63 5.36 -6.00
N GLU A 50 7.58 6.32 -5.09
CA GLU A 50 6.31 6.79 -4.53
C GLU A 50 5.50 7.54 -5.59
N LEU A 51 4.18 7.38 -5.56
CA LEU A 51 3.30 8.08 -6.49
C LEU A 51 2.75 9.36 -5.84
N ARG A 52 3.05 10.50 -6.47
CA ARG A 52 2.58 11.84 -6.09
C ARG A 52 1.65 12.41 -7.15
N ASP A 53 0.78 13.32 -6.73
CA ASP A 53 -0.22 13.96 -7.59
C ASP A 53 0.44 14.88 -8.62
N GLY A 54 1.48 15.62 -8.21
CA GLY A 54 2.16 16.62 -9.04
C GLY A 54 1.38 17.93 -9.20
N ASP A 55 0.21 18.06 -8.57
CA ASP A 55 -0.60 19.27 -8.58
C ASP A 55 -0.01 20.35 -7.66
N LYS A 56 0.66 21.36 -8.25
CA LYS A 56 1.29 22.45 -7.50
C LYS A 56 0.32 23.27 -6.64
N ALA A 57 -0.97 23.29 -6.98
CA ALA A 57 -1.99 24.00 -6.20
C ALA A 57 -2.33 23.28 -4.88
N ARG A 58 -2.05 21.96 -4.79
CA ARG A 58 -2.31 21.14 -3.59
C ARG A 58 -1.00 20.64 -2.99
N TYR A 59 -0.70 21.08 -1.76
CA TYR A 59 0.50 20.64 -1.04
C TYR A 59 1.79 20.74 -1.88
N GLN A 60 1.90 21.77 -2.74
CA GLN A 60 3.06 21.99 -3.62
C GLN A 60 3.39 20.77 -4.51
N GLY A 61 2.39 20.00 -4.95
CA GLY A 61 2.58 18.82 -5.80
C GLY A 61 2.74 17.51 -5.04
N LYS A 62 2.78 17.55 -3.70
CA LYS A 62 3.04 16.37 -2.85
C LYS A 62 1.80 15.59 -2.43
N GLY A 63 0.62 15.95 -2.94
CA GLY A 63 -0.61 15.16 -2.74
C GLY A 63 -0.44 13.70 -3.16
N VAL A 64 -1.28 12.82 -2.62
CA VAL A 64 -1.23 11.37 -2.86
C VAL A 64 -2.59 10.78 -3.29
N LEU A 65 -3.51 11.61 -3.80
CA LEU A 65 -4.83 11.15 -4.24
C LEU A 65 -4.76 10.11 -5.37
N LYS A 66 -3.77 10.19 -6.26
CA LYS A 66 -3.53 9.15 -7.28
C LYS A 66 -3.20 7.79 -6.65
N ALA A 67 -2.33 7.79 -5.63
CA ALA A 67 -1.97 6.57 -4.92
C ALA A 67 -3.18 5.98 -4.17
N ILE A 68 -3.99 6.83 -3.54
CA ILE A 68 -5.25 6.41 -2.89
C ILE A 68 -6.21 5.79 -3.91
N ALA A 69 -6.39 6.42 -5.07
CA ALA A 69 -7.23 5.90 -6.13
C ALA A 69 -6.73 4.53 -6.64
N ASN A 70 -5.41 4.32 -6.73
CA ASN A 70 -4.83 3.02 -7.08
C ASN A 70 -5.14 1.96 -6.01
N VAL A 71 -5.08 2.31 -4.72
CA VAL A 71 -5.50 1.38 -3.66
C VAL A 71 -6.96 0.99 -3.83
N GLU A 72 -7.87 1.96 -3.97
CA GLU A 72 -9.31 1.68 -3.96
C GLU A 72 -9.83 1.03 -5.24
N LYS A 73 -9.29 1.42 -6.40
CA LYS A 73 -9.83 1.00 -7.71
C LYS A 73 -9.11 -0.17 -8.33
N VAL A 74 -7.86 -0.45 -7.92
CA VAL A 74 -7.02 -1.49 -8.53
C VAL A 74 -6.62 -2.54 -7.50
N ILE A 75 -5.98 -2.14 -6.41
CA ILE A 75 -5.45 -3.11 -5.42
C ILE A 75 -6.59 -3.76 -4.64
N ALA A 76 -7.52 -2.97 -4.09
CA ALA A 76 -8.58 -3.48 -3.24
C ALA A 76 -9.44 -4.55 -3.94
N PRO A 77 -10.00 -4.33 -5.15
CA PRO A 77 -10.80 -5.36 -5.83
C PRO A 77 -10.01 -6.64 -6.13
N ALA A 78 -8.70 -6.51 -6.39
CA ALA A 78 -7.84 -7.64 -6.74
C ALA A 78 -7.39 -8.48 -5.52
N LEU A 79 -7.46 -7.91 -4.31
CA LEU A 79 -7.05 -8.61 -3.07
C LEU A 79 -8.23 -9.13 -2.23
N ILE A 80 -9.47 -8.67 -2.45
CA ILE A 80 -10.64 -9.19 -1.74
C ILE A 80 -10.70 -10.72 -1.85
N GLY A 81 -10.93 -11.39 -0.72
CA GLY A 81 -11.01 -12.84 -0.62
C GLY A 81 -9.67 -13.56 -0.47
N LYS A 82 -8.53 -12.90 -0.64
CA LYS A 82 -7.21 -13.51 -0.39
C LYS A 82 -6.94 -13.69 1.10
N ASP A 83 -6.15 -14.70 1.44
CA ASP A 83 -5.73 -15.03 2.81
C ASP A 83 -4.63 -14.06 3.28
N VAL A 84 -4.86 -13.37 4.41
CA VAL A 84 -3.90 -12.40 4.96
C VAL A 84 -2.63 -13.03 5.52
N THR A 85 -2.61 -14.36 5.69
CA THR A 85 -1.39 -15.08 6.12
C THR A 85 -0.42 -15.37 4.97
N ASP A 86 -0.86 -15.25 3.70
CA ASP A 86 0.00 -15.37 2.52
C ASP A 86 0.63 -14.03 2.12
N GLN A 87 1.47 -13.50 3.01
CA GLN A 87 2.15 -12.22 2.82
C GLN A 87 2.95 -12.18 1.51
N ALA A 88 3.77 -13.22 1.28
CA ALA A 88 4.65 -13.27 0.13
C ALA A 88 3.88 -13.39 -1.20
N GLY A 89 2.79 -14.15 -1.24
CA GLY A 89 1.93 -14.25 -2.41
C GLY A 89 1.23 -12.93 -2.73
N ILE A 90 0.67 -12.26 -1.72
CA ILE A 90 0.02 -10.95 -1.90
C ILE A 90 1.02 -9.89 -2.38
N ASP A 91 2.21 -9.81 -1.76
CA ASP A 91 3.22 -8.82 -2.14
C ASP A 91 3.73 -9.06 -3.57
N LYS A 92 3.99 -10.31 -3.96
CA LYS A 92 4.39 -10.66 -5.32
C LYS A 92 3.29 -10.31 -6.32
N PHE A 93 2.04 -10.63 -6.02
CA PHE A 93 0.90 -10.32 -6.87
C PHE A 93 0.77 -8.80 -7.11
N MET A 94 0.87 -7.98 -6.06
CA MET A 94 0.82 -6.52 -6.20
C MET A 94 1.98 -5.99 -7.05
N VAL A 95 3.20 -6.48 -6.82
CA VAL A 95 4.42 -5.94 -7.45
C VAL A 95 4.58 -6.43 -8.89
N GLN A 96 4.38 -7.71 -9.15
CA GLN A 96 4.70 -8.35 -10.43
C GLN A 96 3.52 -8.32 -11.40
N GLU A 97 2.30 -8.51 -10.90
CA GLU A 97 1.11 -8.69 -11.75
C GLU A 97 0.26 -7.42 -11.83
N LEU A 98 -0.04 -6.77 -10.71
CA LEU A 98 -0.89 -5.56 -10.72
C LEU A 98 -0.12 -4.32 -11.19
N ASP A 99 1.08 -4.11 -10.64
CA ASP A 99 1.96 -3.01 -11.02
C ASP A 99 2.77 -3.36 -12.28
N GLY A 100 3.67 -4.35 -12.17
CA GLY A 100 4.46 -4.88 -13.28
C GLY A 100 5.56 -3.95 -13.81
N THR A 101 5.79 -2.79 -13.20
CA THR A 101 6.81 -1.84 -13.69
C THR A 101 8.20 -2.18 -13.17
N GLN A 102 9.17 -2.12 -14.07
CA GLN A 102 10.57 -2.39 -13.81
C GLN A 102 11.48 -1.25 -14.30
N ASN A 103 12.62 -1.11 -13.65
CA ASN A 103 13.81 -0.42 -14.13
C ASN A 103 14.94 -1.45 -14.35
N GLU A 104 16.14 -1.00 -14.71
CA GLU A 104 17.31 -1.88 -14.90
C GLU A 104 17.71 -2.67 -13.64
N TRP A 105 17.20 -2.28 -12.47
CA TRP A 105 17.57 -2.79 -11.16
C TRP A 105 16.46 -3.64 -10.50
N GLY A 106 15.30 -3.78 -11.15
CA GLY A 106 14.18 -4.59 -10.68
C GLY A 106 12.85 -3.83 -10.63
N TRP A 107 11.96 -4.24 -9.72
CA TRP A 107 10.58 -3.74 -9.66
C TRP A 107 10.49 -2.34 -9.02
N CYS A 108 10.25 -1.32 -9.84
CA CYS A 108 10.25 0.08 -9.41
C CYS A 108 8.87 0.55 -8.89
N LYS A 109 7.79 -0.19 -9.16
CA LYS A 109 6.45 0.05 -8.56
C LYS A 109 5.84 1.41 -8.95
N ALA A 110 6.21 1.93 -10.12
CA ALA A 110 5.90 3.26 -10.58
C ALA A 110 4.43 3.46 -10.98
N LYS A 111 3.73 2.39 -11.39
CA LYS A 111 2.35 2.48 -11.89
C LYS A 111 1.34 2.63 -10.76
N LEU A 112 1.44 1.78 -9.74
CA LEU A 112 0.56 1.80 -8.56
C LEU A 112 1.09 2.75 -7.49
N GLY A 113 2.40 2.93 -7.42
CA GLY A 113 3.09 3.68 -6.38
C GLY A 113 3.58 2.78 -5.26
N ALA A 114 4.87 2.86 -4.94
CA ALA A 114 5.47 2.11 -3.83
C ALA A 114 4.79 2.41 -2.49
N ASN A 115 4.32 3.65 -2.29
CA ASN A 115 3.57 4.09 -1.12
C ASN A 115 2.19 3.41 -0.99
N ALA A 116 1.49 3.19 -2.11
CA ALA A 116 0.23 2.44 -2.11
C ALA A 116 0.46 0.97 -1.76
N ILE A 117 1.42 0.32 -2.43
CA ILE A 117 1.74 -1.10 -2.22
C ILE A 117 2.21 -1.35 -0.78
N LEU A 118 3.13 -0.52 -0.26
CA LEU A 118 3.68 -0.71 1.08
C LEU A 118 2.61 -0.51 2.17
N ALA A 119 1.72 0.48 2.03
CA ALA A 119 0.63 0.69 2.98
C ALA A 119 -0.29 -0.55 3.04
N VAL A 120 -0.68 -1.10 1.89
CA VAL A 120 -1.50 -2.33 1.84
C VAL A 120 -0.73 -3.52 2.41
N SER A 121 0.51 -3.72 2.02
CA SER A 121 1.39 -4.81 2.48
C SER A 121 1.51 -4.85 4.01
N MET A 122 1.76 -3.69 4.64
CA MET A 122 1.84 -3.58 6.09
C MET A 122 0.49 -3.81 6.80
N ALA A 123 -0.64 -3.43 6.17
CA ALA A 123 -1.97 -3.70 6.71
C ALA A 123 -2.31 -5.20 6.65
N VAL A 124 -1.93 -5.87 5.56
CA VAL A 124 -2.01 -7.34 5.41
C VAL A 124 -1.16 -8.02 6.48
N CYS A 125 0.08 -7.59 6.69
CA CYS A 125 0.98 -8.18 7.68
C CYS A 125 0.40 -8.12 9.10
N ARG A 126 -0.16 -6.97 9.49
CA ARG A 126 -0.86 -6.81 10.78
C ARG A 126 -2.07 -7.73 10.90
N ALA A 127 -2.85 -7.87 9.83
CA ALA A 127 -3.98 -8.80 9.80
C ALA A 127 -3.52 -10.26 9.90
N GLY A 128 -2.41 -10.62 9.25
CA GLY A 128 -1.77 -11.94 9.32
C GLY A 128 -1.27 -12.30 10.72
N ALA A 129 -0.66 -11.34 11.43
CA ALA A 129 -0.26 -11.50 12.82
C ALA A 129 -1.46 -11.78 13.73
N ALA A 130 -2.54 -10.99 13.58
CA ALA A 130 -3.77 -11.19 14.33
C ALA A 130 -4.47 -12.52 14.01
N ALA A 131 -4.56 -12.89 12.73
CA ALA A 131 -5.09 -14.19 12.30
C ALA A 131 -4.30 -15.37 12.85
N SER A 132 -3.00 -15.16 13.11
CA SER A 132 -2.10 -16.14 13.71
C SER A 132 -2.01 -16.05 15.24
N ASN A 133 -2.76 -15.15 15.87
CA ASN A 133 -2.72 -14.87 17.30
C ASN A 133 -1.30 -14.59 17.82
N MET A 134 -0.52 -13.82 17.06
CA MET A 134 0.84 -13.40 17.41
C MET A 134 0.94 -11.88 17.49
N PRO A 135 1.86 -11.34 18.31
CA PRO A 135 2.27 -9.96 18.13
C PRO A 135 2.93 -9.79 16.75
N LEU A 136 3.05 -8.55 16.29
CA LEU A 136 3.66 -8.26 14.99
C LEU A 136 5.17 -8.56 14.92
N TYR A 137 5.86 -8.59 16.07
CA TYR A 137 7.31 -8.78 16.18
C TYR A 137 7.73 -10.24 16.35
#